data_AF-A0A8R1E6Y2-F1
#
_entry.id   AF-A0A8R1E6Y2-F1
#
_cell.length_a   1.000
_cell.length_b   1.000
_cell.length_c   1.000
_cell.angle_alpha   90.00
_cell.angle_beta   90.00
_cell.angle_gamma   90.00
#
_symmetry.space_group_name_H-M   'P 1'
#
loop_
_entity.id
_entity.type
_entity.pdbx_description
1 polymer ?
#
loop_
_entity_poly.entity_id
_entity_poly.type
_entity_poly.pdbx_seq_one_letter_code
_entity_poly.pdbx_strand_id
1 'polypeptide(L)' 'MTTLAKKGVEDKKTNCELDIEVLPHPPYSPDLAPTDFHLFHPLQDNLRGKMFDDRKHLETSKPTWMTS' A
#
# COMPACT_ATOMS: atom_id res chain seq x y z
N MET A 1 -35.76 2.17 19.87
CA MET A 1 -36.21 0.96 19.15
C MET A 1 -36.17 1.32 17.66
N THR A 2 -35.12 1.09 16.88
CA THR A 2 -34.48 -0.18 16.53
C THR A 2 -33.04 0.02 16.06
N THR A 3 -32.19 -0.92 16.47
CA THR A 3 -30.77 -1.08 16.13
C THR A 3 -30.60 -1.57 14.68
N LEU A 4 -29.60 -1.05 13.94
CA LEU A 4 -29.03 -1.76 12.79
C LEU A 4 -27.49 -1.68 12.86
N ALA A 5 -26.92 -2.62 13.60
CA ALA A 5 -25.49 -2.89 13.57
C ALA A 5 -25.14 -3.46 12.19
N LYS A 6 -24.30 -2.76 11.42
CA LYS A 6 -23.66 -3.36 10.26
C LYS A 6 -22.56 -4.30 10.74
N LYS A 7 -22.85 -5.59 10.65
CA LYS A 7 -21.88 -6.67 10.76
C LYS A 7 -21.05 -6.69 9.48
N GLY A 8 -19.84 -6.14 9.55
CA GLY A 8 -18.74 -6.44 8.61
C GLY A 8 -17.74 -7.31 9.36
N VAL A 9 -17.98 -8.62 9.40
CA VAL A 9 -17.05 -9.60 9.94
C VAL A 9 -16.25 -10.18 8.77
N GLU A 10 -14.93 -10.08 8.94
CA GLU A 10 -13.85 -10.91 8.39
C GLU A 10 -13.60 -10.90 6.88
N ASP A 11 -12.62 -10.08 6.50
CA ASP A 11 -11.55 -10.52 5.60
C ASP A 11 -10.21 -10.45 6.35
N LYS A 12 -10.12 -11.08 7.54
CA LYS A 12 -8.81 -11.30 8.19
C LYS A 12 -8.25 -12.63 7.70
N LYS A 13 -7.87 -12.66 6.42
CA LYS A 13 -7.33 -13.86 5.77
C LYS A 13 -5.85 -14.03 6.15
N THR A 14 -5.64 -14.85 7.18
CA THR A 14 -4.52 -15.78 7.42
C THR A 14 -3.10 -15.28 7.14
N ASN A 15 -2.41 -14.78 8.18
CA ASN A 15 -0.94 -14.68 8.22
C ASN A 15 -0.29 -15.76 9.12
N CYS A 16 -1.06 -16.79 9.46
CA CYS A 16 -0.71 -17.79 10.47
C CYS A 16 0.32 -18.84 10.01
N GLU A 17 0.71 -18.84 8.73
CA GLU A 17 1.71 -19.76 8.19
C GLU A 17 3.14 -19.20 8.27
N LEU A 18 3.28 -17.89 8.53
CA LEU A 18 4.56 -17.18 8.46
C LEU A 18 5.00 -16.58 9.82
N ASP A 19 4.26 -16.84 10.92
CA ASP A 19 4.49 -16.24 12.25
C ASP A 19 4.67 -14.71 12.21
N ILE A 20 3.90 -14.03 11.36
CA ILE A 20 3.96 -12.57 11.24
C ILE A 20 2.90 -11.94 12.13
N GLU A 21 3.35 -11.11 13.08
CA GLU A 21 2.46 -10.29 13.89
C GLU A 21 1.82 -9.19 13.04
N VAL A 22 0.47 -9.19 12.98
CA VAL A 22 -0.29 -8.16 12.28
C VAL A 22 -0.60 -7.02 13.25
N LEU A 23 0.06 -5.88 13.05
CA LEU A 23 -0.22 -4.67 13.83
C LEU A 23 -1.62 -4.13 13.49
N PRO A 24 -2.39 -3.67 14.50
CA PRO A 24 -3.70 -3.09 14.26
C PRO A 24 -3.56 -1.79 13.46
N HIS A 25 -4.15 -1.75 12.26
CA HIS A 25 -4.20 -0.55 11.43
C HIS A 25 -5.62 0.05 11.45
N PRO A 26 -5.79 1.34 11.75
CA PRO A 26 -7.09 1.99 11.68
C PRO A 26 -7.65 2.03 10.24
N PRO A 27 -8.99 2.05 10.07
CA PRO A 27 -9.59 2.23 8.76
C PRO A 27 -9.22 3.58 8.13
N TYR A 28 -8.83 3.56 6.85
CA TYR A 28 -8.57 4.76 6.03
C TYR A 28 -7.52 5.73 6.62
N SER A 29 -6.38 5.20 7.09
CA SER A 29 -5.26 6.03 7.57
C SER A 29 -4.02 5.91 6.68
N PRO A 30 -4.04 6.46 5.45
CA PRO A 30 -2.88 6.45 4.55
C PRO A 30 -1.70 7.28 5.11
N ASP A 31 -1.96 8.20 6.03
CA ASP A 31 -0.96 8.93 6.80
C ASP A 31 -0.22 8.05 7.82
N LEU A 32 -0.88 7.01 8.33
CA LEU A 32 -0.32 6.06 9.29
C LEU A 32 0.40 4.88 8.63
N ALA A 33 0.14 4.64 7.34
CA ALA A 33 0.83 3.62 6.58
C ALA A 33 2.18 4.16 6.05
N PRO A 34 3.32 3.61 6.52
CA PRO A 34 4.63 4.09 6.06
C PRO A 34 4.79 3.97 4.54
N THR A 35 4.19 2.95 3.93
CA THR A 35 4.19 2.73 2.48
C THR A 35 3.46 3.83 1.74
N ASP A 36 2.25 4.20 2.15
CA ASP A 36 1.45 5.20 1.44
C ASP A 36 2.06 6.61 1.56
N PHE A 37 2.52 6.98 2.76
CA PHE A 37 3.09 8.30 2.99
C PHE A 37 4.52 8.44 2.47
N HIS A 38 5.41 7.48 2.79
CA HIS A 38 6.86 7.65 2.53
C HIS A 38 7.31 7.03 1.21
N LEU A 39 6.70 5.92 0.76
CA LEU A 39 7.13 5.22 -0.45
C LEU A 39 6.40 5.75 -1.69
N PHE A 40 5.06 5.83 -1.64
CA PHE A 40 4.27 6.13 -2.83
C PHE A 40 4.27 7.61 -3.22
N HIS A 41 4.39 8.55 -2.28
CA HIS A 41 4.56 9.97 -2.62
C HIS A 41 5.76 10.24 -3.54
N PRO A 42 7.01 9.94 -3.12
CA PRO A 42 8.17 10.22 -3.97
C PRO A 42 8.20 9.36 -5.23
N LEU A 43 7.59 8.17 -5.20
CA LEU A 43 7.42 7.36 -6.39
C LEU A 43 6.44 8.00 -7.39
N GLN A 44 5.31 8.52 -6.94
CA GLN A 44 4.36 9.24 -7.79
C GLN A 44 5.01 10.46 -8.41
N ASP A 45 5.78 11.23 -7.65
CA ASP A 45 6.53 12.37 -8.18
C ASP A 45 7.55 11.94 -9.24
N ASN A 46 8.24 10.82 -9.02
CA ASN A 46 9.16 10.26 -10.01
C ASN A 46 8.44 9.82 -11.30
N LEU A 47 7.23 9.29 -11.20
CA LEU A 47 6.47 8.77 -12.35
C LEU A 47 5.60 9.85 -13.02
N ARG A 48 5.36 10.98 -12.37
CA ARG A 48 4.44 12.03 -12.82
C ARG A 48 4.82 12.54 -14.21
N GLY A 49 3.85 12.48 -15.13
CA GLY A 49 3.99 13.00 -16.50
C GLY A 49 4.84 12.14 -17.43
N LYS A 50 5.29 10.96 -17.00
CA LYS A 50 6.02 10.00 -17.85
C LYS A 50 5.05 9.03 -18.50
N MET A 51 5.25 8.76 -19.79
CA MET A 51 4.61 7.65 -20.49
C MET A 51 5.63 6.54 -20.69
N PHE A 52 5.20 5.29 -20.48
CA PHE A 52 6.04 4.12 -20.65
C PHE A 52 5.41 3.24 -21.72
N ASP A 53 6.13 3.06 -22.83
CA ASP A 53 5.67 2.21 -23.94
C ASP A 53 5.84 0.72 -23.60
N ASP A 54 6.84 0.39 -22.78
CA ASP A 54 7.20 -0.97 -22.43
C ASP A 54 7.57 -1.13 -20.96
N ARG A 55 7.39 -2.34 -20.42
CA ARG A 55 7.79 -2.68 -19.05
C ARG A 55 9.27 -2.44 -18.79
N LYS A 56 10.15 -2.74 -19.76
CA LYS A 56 11.59 -2.49 -19.60
C LYS A 56 11.90 -1.02 -19.36
N HIS A 57 11.21 -0.14 -20.09
CA HIS A 57 11.35 1.30 -19.93
C HIS A 57 10.90 1.76 -18.53
N LEU A 58 9.82 1.19 -18.01
CA LEU A 58 9.39 1.43 -16.62
C LEU A 58 10.42 0.94 -15.59
N GLU A 59 10.94 -0.29 -15.74
CA GLU A 59 11.90 -0.87 -14.79
C GLU A 59 13.20 -0.04 -14.73
N THR A 60 13.66 0.49 -15.87
CA THR A 60 14.82 1.41 -15.91
C THR A 60 14.54 2.77 -15.26
N SER A 61 13.27 3.19 -15.19
CA SER A 61 12.91 4.50 -14.63
C SER A 61 12.86 4.56 -13.10
N LYS A 62 12.95 3.39 -12.44
CA LYS A 62 12.91 3.28 -10.98
C LYS A 62 13.96 4.21 -10.34
N PRO A 63 13.61 4.92 -9.26
CA PRO A 63 14.55 5.79 -8.59
C PRO A 63 15.64 4.96 -7.88
N THR A 64 16.86 5.51 -7.78
CA THR A 64 18.04 4.81 -7.24
C THR A 64 17.85 4.31 -5.80
N TRP A 65 17.08 5.02 -4.98
CA TRP A 65 16.79 4.62 -3.60
C TRP A 65 15.93 3.35 -3.51
N MET A 66 15.23 2.96 -4.58
CA MET A 66 14.43 1.74 -4.64
C MET A 66 15.25 0.51 -5.06
N THR A 67 16.47 0.71 -5.57
CA THR A 67 17.35 -0.34 -6.10
C THR A 67 18.68 -0.45 -5.36
N SER A 68 18.83 0.25 -4.23
CA SER A 68 20.04 0.22 -3.41
C SER A 68 20.16 -1.03 -2.55
#